data_AF-A0AAV1X1X6-F1
#
_entry.id   AF-A0AAV1X1X6-F1
#
_cell.length_a   1.000
_cell.length_b   1.000
_cell.length_c   1.000
_cell.angle_alpha   90.00
_cell.angle_beta   90.00
_cell.angle_gamma   90.00
#
_symmetry.space_group_name_H-M   'P 1'
#
loop_
_entity.id
_entity.type
_entity.pdbx_description
1 polymer ?
#
loop_
_entity_poly.entity_id
_entity_poly.type
_entity_poly.pdbx_seq_one_letter_code
_entity_poly.pdbx_strand_id
1 'polypeptide(L)'
;MPTSNSNRVGLIISNTDSIRVFLSGAATNTNLSDELRHKSSDLLSQSDVPYEPLRALWFASDPSTRPELNRLFSDTRFVFSSPKPREKSEELKARLKKLEEIAERKAYQELVKDITPNRDVAEPFSSYKDQLGFGLHVIVTMFTGYLVGYAAFRALFNHSPAMNAAGGILGLVGAMFVETFLFIIRSSNADADKTTSRKKPKFASSTIKKNQ
;
A
#
# COMPACT_ATOMS: atom_id res chain seq x y z
N MET A 1 -30.30 8.97 3.23
CA MET A 1 -30.66 9.17 1.81
C MET A 1 -30.06 10.49 1.35
N PRO A 2 -28.98 10.49 0.54
CA PRO A 2 -28.42 11.73 0.02
C PRO A 2 -29.28 12.20 -1.17
N THR A 3 -30.00 13.30 -1.00
CA THR A 3 -30.76 13.95 -2.06
C THR A 3 -29.78 14.58 -3.05
N SER A 4 -29.59 13.92 -4.19
CA SER A 4 -28.86 14.44 -5.35
C SER A 4 -29.59 15.67 -5.92
N ASN A 5 -29.17 16.87 -5.51
CA ASN A 5 -29.56 18.13 -6.16
C ASN A 5 -28.41 18.58 -7.08
N SER A 6 -28.29 17.91 -8.23
CA SER A 6 -27.18 18.01 -9.19
C SER A 6 -27.13 19.32 -10.01
N ASN A 7 -27.78 20.41 -9.59
CA ASN A 7 -27.79 21.68 -10.36
C ASN A 7 -27.63 22.94 -9.51
N ARG A 8 -27.18 22.83 -8.26
CA ARG A 8 -26.91 24.02 -7.43
C ARG A 8 -25.49 24.51 -7.68
N VAL A 9 -25.33 25.43 -8.64
CA VAL A 9 -24.06 26.10 -8.91
C VAL A 9 -23.89 27.24 -7.91
N GLY A 10 -22.85 27.18 -7.07
CA GLY A 10 -22.46 28.28 -6.18
C GLY A 10 -22.44 27.93 -4.69
N LEU A 11 -22.15 28.94 -3.87
CA LEU A 11 -22.05 28.81 -2.42
C LEU A 11 -23.45 28.64 -1.80
N ILE A 12 -23.64 27.56 -1.04
CA ILE A 12 -24.89 27.27 -0.33
C ILE A 12 -24.65 27.40 1.16
N ILE A 13 -25.58 28.04 1.85
CA ILE A 13 -25.56 28.23 3.30
C ILE A 13 -26.83 27.69 3.94
N SER A 14 -26.74 27.22 5.17
CA SER A 14 -27.91 26.81 5.95
C SER A 14 -28.80 28.01 6.29
N ASN A 15 -30.11 27.84 6.18
CA ASN A 15 -31.10 28.88 6.51
C ASN A 15 -31.31 28.99 8.03
N THR A 16 -30.55 29.90 8.66
CA THR A 16 -30.62 30.22 10.10
C THR A 16 -31.76 31.19 10.41
N ASP A 17 -32.10 31.34 11.69
CA ASP A 17 -33.18 32.24 12.12
C ASP A 17 -32.91 33.71 11.73
N SER A 18 -31.66 34.16 11.78
CA SER A 18 -31.26 35.49 11.31
C SER A 18 -31.59 35.72 9.83
N ILE A 19 -31.33 34.72 8.99
CA ILE A 19 -31.64 34.75 7.56
C ILE A 19 -33.15 34.67 7.34
N ARG A 20 -33.87 33.83 8.09
CA ARG A 20 -35.34 33.73 8.00
C ARG A 20 -36.02 35.05 8.34
N VAL A 21 -35.59 35.72 9.41
CA VAL A 21 -36.12 37.04 9.78
C VAL A 21 -35.86 38.06 8.68
N PHE A 22 -34.63 38.10 8.15
CA PHE A 22 -34.28 39.00 7.04
C PHE A 22 -35.12 38.74 5.78
N LEU A 23 -35.25 37.48 5.36
CA LEU A 23 -36.04 37.09 4.19
C LEU A 23 -37.53 37.39 4.39
N SER A 24 -38.07 37.21 5.60
CA SER A 24 -39.47 37.54 5.91
C SER A 24 -39.75 39.04 5.82
N GLY A 25 -38.84 39.87 6.33
CA GLY A 25 -38.92 41.32 6.18
C GLY A 25 -38.84 41.74 4.72
N ALA A 26 -37.91 41.15 3.96
CA ALA A 26 -37.74 41.43 2.55
C ALA A 26 -38.95 41.03 1.69
N ALA A 27 -39.64 39.92 2.00
CA ALA A 27 -40.86 39.51 1.30
C ALA A 27 -41.99 40.55 1.44
N THR A 28 -42.07 41.19 2.60
CA THR A 28 -43.08 42.22 2.92
C THR A 28 -42.68 43.65 2.50
N ASN A 29 -41.43 43.87 2.11
CA ASN A 29 -40.92 45.20 1.84
C ASN A 29 -41.35 45.72 0.46
N THR A 30 -42.12 46.81 0.43
CA THR A 30 -42.65 47.43 -0.80
C THR A 30 -41.61 48.19 -1.61
N ASN A 31 -40.43 48.48 -1.04
CA ASN A 31 -39.35 49.19 -1.73
C ASN A 31 -38.50 48.25 -2.60
N LEU A 32 -38.64 46.93 -2.43
CA LEU A 32 -37.95 45.92 -3.23
C LEU A 32 -38.76 45.60 -4.49
N SER A 33 -38.08 45.19 -5.56
CA SER A 33 -38.74 44.72 -6.77
C SER A 33 -39.58 43.47 -6.50
N ASP A 34 -40.68 43.31 -7.22
CA ASP A 34 -41.59 42.16 -7.04
C ASP A 34 -40.86 40.82 -7.27
N GLU A 35 -39.89 40.78 -8.18
CA GLU A 35 -39.05 39.59 -8.41
C GLU A 35 -38.25 39.19 -7.15
N LEU A 36 -37.67 40.17 -6.44
CA LEU A 36 -36.91 39.91 -5.22
C LEU A 36 -37.82 39.53 -4.04
N ARG A 37 -39.04 40.08 -3.98
CA ARG A 37 -40.06 39.72 -2.99
C ARG A 37 -40.57 38.29 -3.18
N HIS A 38 -40.78 37.87 -4.43
CA HIS A 38 -41.11 36.49 -4.74
C HIS A 38 -39.94 35.55 -4.42
N LYS A 39 -38.71 35.88 -4.84
CA LYS A 39 -37.52 35.07 -4.51
C LYS A 39 -37.31 34.92 -3.00
N SER A 40 -37.49 35.98 -2.22
CA SER A 40 -37.36 35.89 -0.75
C SER A 40 -38.44 34.99 -0.12
N SER A 41 -39.67 35.03 -0.62
CA SER A 41 -40.75 34.14 -0.21
C SER A 41 -40.44 32.67 -0.53
N ASP A 42 -39.90 32.40 -1.71
CA ASP A 42 -39.50 31.05 -2.10
C ASP A 42 -38.34 30.52 -1.22
N LEU A 43 -37.35 31.38 -0.91
CA LEU A 43 -36.19 31.02 -0.09
C LEU A 43 -36.54 30.76 1.38
N LEU A 44 -37.60 31.38 1.93
CA LEU A 44 -38.08 31.11 3.29
C LEU A 44 -38.47 29.64 3.50
N SER A 45 -39.03 29.02 2.47
CA SER A 45 -39.45 27.62 2.51
C SER A 45 -38.29 26.62 2.50
N GLN A 46 -37.08 27.05 2.12
CA GLN A 46 -35.93 26.17 1.95
C GLN A 46 -35.10 26.03 3.23
N SER A 47 -34.55 24.84 3.48
CA SER A 47 -33.60 24.61 4.59
C SER A 47 -32.20 25.15 4.29
N ASP A 48 -31.82 25.17 3.02
CA ASP A 48 -30.53 25.64 2.53
C ASP A 48 -30.76 26.67 1.42
N VAL A 49 -30.04 27.78 1.48
CA VAL A 49 -30.25 28.95 0.63
C VAL A 49 -28.99 29.20 -0.20
N PRO A 50 -29.11 29.45 -1.53
CA PRO A 50 -27.99 29.90 -2.34
C PRO A 50 -27.57 31.33 -1.95
N TYR A 51 -26.27 31.58 -1.87
CA TYR A 51 -25.72 32.88 -1.47
C TYR A 51 -26.00 34.00 -2.50
N GLU A 52 -26.06 33.68 -3.79
CA GLU A 52 -26.18 34.68 -4.86
C GLU A 52 -27.50 35.47 -4.81
N PRO A 53 -28.69 34.83 -4.70
CA PRO A 53 -29.95 35.54 -4.50
C PRO A 53 -30.01 36.31 -3.17
N LEU A 54 -29.44 35.75 -2.11
CA LEU A 54 -29.41 36.39 -0.79
C LEU A 54 -28.53 37.65 -0.78
N ARG A 55 -27.40 37.60 -1.49
CA ARG A 55 -26.53 38.76 -1.73
C ARG A 55 -27.28 39.84 -2.52
N ALA A 56 -27.96 39.47 -3.61
CA ALA A 56 -28.73 40.43 -4.41
C ALA A 56 -29.79 41.15 -3.56
N LEU A 57 -30.49 40.40 -2.71
CA LEU A 57 -31.49 40.93 -1.78
C LEU A 57 -30.88 41.88 -0.75
N TRP A 58 -29.72 41.53 -0.18
CA TRP A 58 -29.01 42.38 0.77
C TRP A 58 -28.52 43.69 0.14
N PHE A 59 -28.05 43.66 -1.11
CA PHE A 59 -27.67 44.87 -1.86
C PHE A 59 -28.85 45.76 -2.23
N ALA A 60 -30.02 45.17 -2.52
CA ALA A 60 -31.24 45.91 -2.84
C ALA A 60 -31.95 46.49 -1.61
N SER A 61 -31.60 46.03 -0.41
CA SER A 61 -32.16 46.52 0.84
C SER A 61 -31.59 47.89 1.20
N ASP A 62 -32.40 48.74 1.85
CA ASP A 62 -31.99 50.09 2.27
C ASP A 62 -30.79 50.02 3.23
N PRO A 63 -29.67 50.74 2.96
CA PRO A 63 -28.50 50.79 3.82
C PRO A 63 -28.78 51.14 5.29
N SER A 64 -29.85 51.89 5.57
CA SER A 64 -30.21 52.32 6.92
C SER A 64 -30.91 51.24 7.75
N THR A 65 -31.59 50.28 7.09
CA THR A 65 -32.37 49.22 7.74
C THR A 65 -31.80 47.82 7.52
N ARG A 66 -30.83 47.66 6.61
CA ARG A 66 -30.22 46.36 6.33
C ARG A 66 -29.42 45.81 7.53
N PRO A 67 -29.46 44.50 7.78
CA PRO A 67 -28.66 43.88 8.82
C PRO A 67 -27.16 43.87 8.44
N GLU A 68 -26.29 43.93 9.44
CA GLU A 68 -24.85 43.73 9.24
C GLU A 68 -24.56 42.31 8.74
N LEU A 69 -23.70 42.18 7.73
CA LEU A 69 -23.31 40.87 7.16
C LEU A 69 -22.82 39.91 8.24
N ASN A 70 -21.90 40.34 9.10
CA ASN A 70 -21.33 39.49 10.14
C ASN A 70 -22.40 38.92 11.07
N ARG A 71 -23.40 39.74 11.43
CA ARG A 71 -24.53 39.31 12.26
C ARG A 71 -25.47 38.38 11.50
N LEU A 72 -25.74 38.66 10.23
CA LEU A 72 -26.58 37.83 9.38
C LEU A 72 -26.01 36.41 9.21
N PHE A 73 -24.69 36.28 9.03
CA PHE A 73 -24.00 35.01 8.76
C PHE A 73 -23.36 34.34 9.98
N SER A 74 -23.44 34.93 11.18
CA SER A 74 -22.76 34.49 12.40
C SER A 74 -22.90 32.99 12.72
N ASP A 75 -24.09 32.42 12.58
CA ASP A 75 -24.39 31.01 12.88
C ASP A 75 -24.57 30.13 11.63
N THR A 76 -24.11 30.62 10.46
CA THR A 76 -24.37 29.92 9.20
C THR A 76 -23.35 28.81 8.94
N ARG A 77 -23.82 27.67 8.43
CA ARG A 77 -22.98 26.56 7.99
C ARG A 77 -22.95 26.50 6.48
N PHE A 78 -21.76 26.33 5.92
CA PHE A 78 -21.58 26.09 4.49
C PHE A 78 -21.95 24.65 4.15
N VAL A 79 -22.85 24.49 3.18
CA VAL A 79 -23.26 23.18 2.68
C VAL A 79 -22.38 22.85 1.47
N PHE A 80 -21.31 22.11 1.72
CA PHE A 80 -20.43 21.62 0.66
C PHE A 80 -20.96 20.29 0.12
N SER A 81 -21.23 20.24 -1.18
CA SER A 81 -21.42 18.97 -1.88
C SER A 81 -20.05 18.41 -2.26
N SER A 82 -19.70 17.22 -1.76
CA SER A 82 -18.51 16.52 -2.25
C SER A 82 -18.64 16.31 -3.76
N PRO A 83 -17.60 16.61 -4.56
CA PRO A 83 -17.63 16.35 -5.99
C PRO A 83 -17.92 14.87 -6.23
N LYS A 84 -18.58 14.56 -7.35
CA LYS A 84 -18.94 13.18 -7.71
C LYS A 84 -17.68 12.30 -7.62
N PRO A 85 -17.69 11.22 -6.83
CA PRO A 85 -16.56 10.32 -6.72
C PRO A 85 -16.14 9.83 -8.11
N ARG A 86 -14.84 9.85 -8.39
CA ARG A 86 -14.31 9.42 -9.69
C ARG A 86 -14.69 7.97 -9.94
N GLU A 87 -15.29 7.70 -11.09
CA GLU A 87 -15.58 6.34 -11.53
C GLU A 87 -14.26 5.62 -11.80
N LYS A 88 -14.08 4.43 -11.19
CA LYS A 88 -12.90 3.59 -11.38
C LYS A 88 -12.99 2.92 -12.75
N SER A 89 -11.89 2.89 -13.51
CA SER A 89 -11.82 2.16 -14.78
C SER A 89 -12.00 0.65 -14.58
N GLU A 90 -12.52 -0.04 -15.59
CA GLU A 90 -12.72 -1.49 -15.55
C GLU A 90 -11.40 -2.25 -15.33
N GLU A 91 -10.31 -1.78 -15.93
CA GLU A 91 -8.97 -2.33 -15.70
C GLU A 91 -8.54 -2.22 -14.22
N LEU A 92 -8.82 -1.09 -13.57
CA LEU A 92 -8.46 -0.89 -12.17
C LEU A 92 -9.30 -1.80 -11.26
N LYS A 93 -10.59 -1.97 -11.55
CA LYS A 93 -11.45 -2.91 -10.81
C LYS A 93 -10.95 -4.35 -10.95
N ALA A 94 -10.58 -4.77 -12.16
CA ALA A 94 -10.03 -6.10 -12.41
C ALA A 94 -8.71 -6.34 -11.65
N ARG A 95 -7.82 -5.33 -11.63
CA ARG A 95 -6.57 -5.41 -10.85
C ARG A 95 -6.81 -5.50 -9.36
N LEU A 96 -7.74 -4.70 -8.82
CA LEU A 96 -8.10 -4.73 -7.40
C LEU A 96 -8.66 -6.10 -7.01
N LYS A 97 -9.57 -6.66 -7.82
CA LYS A 97 -10.13 -8.00 -7.60
C LYS A 97 -9.04 -9.08 -7.60
N LYS A 98 -8.06 -8.99 -8.51
CA LYS A 98 -6.93 -9.92 -8.54
C LYS A 98 -6.06 -9.82 -7.28
N LEU A 99 -5.81 -8.61 -6.79
CA LEU A 99 -5.04 -8.41 -5.55
C LEU A 99 -5.78 -8.95 -4.32
N GLU A 100 -7.09 -8.75 -4.28
CA GLU A 100 -7.97 -9.30 -3.24
C GLU A 100 -7.94 -10.84 -3.23
N GLU A 101 -8.08 -11.48 -4.39
CA GLU A 101 -8.00 -12.95 -4.52
C GLU A 101 -6.63 -13.50 -4.05
N ILE A 102 -5.54 -12.80 -4.38
CA ILE A 102 -4.19 -13.17 -3.91
C ILE A 102 -4.09 -13.06 -2.38
N ALA A 103 -4.65 -11.99 -1.80
CA ALA A 103 -4.64 -11.78 -0.36
C ALA A 103 -5.47 -12.85 0.37
N GLU A 104 -6.66 -13.18 -0.14
CA GLU A 104 -7.52 -14.24 0.39
C GLU A 104 -6.82 -15.60 0.33
N ARG A 105 -6.21 -15.93 -0.81
CA ARG A 105 -5.47 -17.18 -0.96
C ARG A 105 -4.31 -17.28 0.03
N LYS A 106 -3.60 -16.18 0.26
CA LYS A 106 -2.51 -16.12 1.24
C LYS A 106 -3.04 -16.32 2.67
N ALA A 107 -4.13 -15.67 3.04
CA ALA A 107 -4.77 -15.85 4.34
C ALA A 107 -5.24 -17.30 4.54
N TYR A 108 -5.84 -17.92 3.51
CA TYR A 108 -6.20 -19.33 3.56
C TYR A 108 -4.98 -20.24 3.75
N GLN A 109 -3.88 -19.97 3.04
CA GLN A 109 -2.64 -20.73 3.21
C GLN A 109 -2.08 -20.62 4.63
N GLU A 110 -2.20 -19.46 5.27
CA GLU A 110 -1.78 -19.26 6.65
C GLU A 110 -2.64 -20.06 7.63
N LEU A 111 -3.95 -20.12 7.43
CA LEU A 111 -4.88 -20.92 8.25
C LEU A 111 -4.60 -22.43 8.15
N VAL A 112 -4.20 -22.92 6.98
CA VAL A 112 -3.99 -24.35 6.72
C VAL A 112 -2.53 -24.77 6.94
N LYS A 113 -1.66 -23.82 7.31
CA LYS A 113 -0.22 -24.03 7.52
C LYS A 113 0.08 -25.14 8.51
N ASP A 114 -0.68 -25.22 9.61
CA ASP A 114 -0.41 -26.17 10.70
C ASP A 114 -0.97 -27.58 10.45
N ILE A 115 -1.89 -27.70 9.49
CA ILE A 115 -2.55 -28.96 9.14
C ILE A 115 -1.86 -29.63 7.96
N THR A 116 -1.30 -28.84 7.03
CA THR A 116 -0.64 -29.35 5.84
C THR A 116 0.80 -29.77 6.19
N PRO A 117 1.26 -30.96 5.79
CA PRO A 117 2.68 -31.31 5.97
C PRO A 117 3.54 -30.25 5.29
N ASN A 118 4.51 -29.71 6.03
CA ASN A 118 5.41 -28.65 5.58
C ASN A 118 6.09 -29.11 4.29
N ARG A 119 5.62 -28.60 3.15
CA ARG A 119 6.31 -28.78 1.88
C ARG A 119 7.33 -27.67 1.86
N ASP A 120 8.61 -28.02 1.76
CA ASP A 120 9.68 -27.09 1.42
C ASP A 120 9.41 -26.54 0.01
N VAL A 121 8.44 -25.63 -0.11
CA VAL A 121 8.24 -24.84 -1.31
C VAL A 121 9.44 -23.93 -1.38
N ALA A 122 10.28 -24.18 -2.39
CA ALA A 122 11.46 -23.38 -2.68
C ALA A 122 11.08 -21.89 -2.69
N GLU A 123 11.37 -21.20 -1.60
CA GLU A 123 11.19 -19.75 -1.55
C GLU A 123 12.07 -19.16 -2.66
N PRO A 124 11.53 -18.32 -3.55
CA PRO A 124 12.30 -17.72 -4.65
C PRO A 124 13.55 -16.98 -4.15
N PHE A 125 13.52 -16.53 -2.89
CA PHE A 125 14.61 -15.85 -2.21
C PHE A 125 15.66 -16.77 -1.57
N SER A 126 15.38 -18.08 -1.40
CA SER A 126 16.39 -19.05 -0.92
C SER A 126 17.44 -19.29 -1.98
N SER A 127 17.04 -19.45 -3.26
CA SER A 127 18.00 -19.67 -4.35
C SER A 127 18.95 -18.48 -4.55
N TYR A 128 18.50 -17.25 -4.29
CA TYR A 128 19.35 -16.07 -4.38
C TYR A 128 20.30 -15.93 -3.19
N LYS A 129 19.82 -16.23 -1.97
CA LYS A 129 20.67 -16.26 -0.76
C LYS A 129 21.73 -17.35 -0.82
N ASP A 130 21.38 -18.52 -1.35
CA ASP A 130 22.32 -19.63 -1.54
C ASP A 130 23.35 -19.30 -2.62
N GLN A 131 22.96 -18.61 -3.71
CA GLN A 131 23.89 -18.15 -4.75
C GLN A 131 24.84 -17.05 -4.25
N LEU A 132 24.33 -16.10 -3.47
CA LEU A 132 25.16 -15.07 -2.84
C LEU A 132 26.09 -15.65 -1.77
N GLY A 133 25.59 -16.58 -0.95
CA GLY A 133 26.38 -17.27 0.06
C GLY A 133 27.51 -18.10 -0.55
N PHE A 134 27.24 -18.78 -1.66
CA PHE A 134 28.26 -19.52 -2.40
C PHE A 134 29.33 -18.60 -2.99
N GLY A 135 28.95 -17.52 -3.67
CA GLY A 135 29.92 -16.56 -4.22
C GLY A 135 30.78 -15.89 -3.14
N LEU A 136 30.18 -15.53 -2.01
CA LEU A 136 30.89 -14.95 -0.87
C LEU A 136 31.86 -15.96 -0.24
N HIS A 137 31.46 -17.23 -0.10
CA HIS A 137 32.32 -18.29 0.40
C HIS A 137 33.58 -18.44 -0.45
N VAL A 138 33.42 -18.50 -1.77
CA VAL A 138 34.53 -18.62 -2.73
C VAL A 138 35.50 -17.43 -2.60
N ILE A 139 35.00 -16.21 -2.47
CA ILE A 139 35.87 -15.03 -2.30
C ILE A 139 36.67 -15.12 -0.98
N VAL A 140 36.03 -15.53 0.11
CA VAL A 140 36.68 -15.64 1.43
C VAL A 140 37.73 -16.76 1.42
N THR A 141 37.44 -17.91 0.82
CA THR A 141 38.40 -19.02 0.75
C THR A 141 39.58 -18.68 -0.16
N MET A 142 39.36 -17.99 -1.28
CA MET A 142 40.44 -17.48 -2.13
C MET A 142 41.33 -16.47 -1.40
N PHE A 143 40.74 -15.48 -0.74
CA PHE A 143 41.51 -14.48 0.02
C PHE A 143 42.35 -15.15 1.11
N THR A 144 41.75 -16.09 1.85
CA THR A 144 42.43 -16.84 2.91
C THR A 144 43.57 -17.69 2.33
N GLY A 145 43.34 -18.37 1.20
CA GLY A 145 44.37 -19.14 0.49
C GLY A 145 45.55 -18.30 0.04
N TYR A 146 45.30 -17.09 -0.48
CA TYR A 146 46.34 -16.14 -0.84
C TYR A 146 47.17 -15.73 0.38
N LEU A 147 46.52 -15.35 1.50
CA LEU A 147 47.21 -14.95 2.73
C LEU A 147 48.08 -16.08 3.28
N VAL A 148 47.55 -17.30 3.33
CA VAL A 148 48.27 -18.48 3.82
C VAL A 148 49.45 -18.81 2.91
N GLY A 149 49.27 -18.82 1.59
CA GLY A 149 50.35 -19.05 0.64
C GLY A 149 51.43 -17.97 0.69
N TYR A 150 51.02 -16.71 0.82
CA TYR A 150 51.92 -15.57 0.99
C TYR A 150 52.72 -15.67 2.30
N ALA A 151 52.07 -16.02 3.41
CA ALA A 151 52.73 -16.20 4.70
C ALA A 151 53.69 -17.40 4.71
N ALA A 152 53.29 -18.52 4.10
CA ALA A 152 54.12 -19.72 4.00
C ALA A 152 55.40 -19.45 3.19
N PHE A 153 55.29 -18.78 2.04
CA PHE A 153 56.47 -18.42 1.24
C PHE A 153 57.30 -17.32 1.88
N ARG A 154 56.67 -16.38 2.60
CA ARG A 154 57.38 -15.38 3.42
C ARG A 154 58.21 -16.02 4.53
N ALA A 155 57.71 -17.10 5.13
CA ALA A 155 58.44 -17.85 6.14
C ALA A 155 59.57 -18.72 5.54
N LEU A 156 59.38 -19.26 4.34
CA LEU A 156 60.31 -20.18 3.69
C LEU A 156 61.42 -19.47 2.88
N PHE A 157 61.08 -18.34 2.24
CA PHE A 157 61.97 -17.54 1.41
C PHE A 157 62.00 -16.10 1.95
N ASN A 158 63.02 -15.80 2.75
CA ASN A 158 63.13 -14.51 3.44
C ASN A 158 63.05 -13.30 2.48
N HIS A 159 62.33 -12.25 2.89
CA HIS A 159 62.23 -10.87 2.36
C HIS A 159 62.15 -10.57 0.84
N SER A 160 62.11 -11.54 -0.07
CA SER A 160 61.84 -11.25 -1.50
C SER A 160 60.35 -11.04 -1.75
N PRO A 161 59.89 -9.81 -2.08
CA PRO A 161 58.47 -9.54 -2.29
C PRO A 161 57.89 -10.35 -3.46
N ALA A 162 58.71 -10.63 -4.47
CA ALA A 162 58.33 -11.41 -5.64
C ALA A 162 58.03 -12.87 -5.30
N MET A 163 58.85 -13.49 -4.43
CA MET A 163 58.65 -14.89 -4.02
C MET A 163 57.44 -15.05 -3.10
N ASN A 164 57.17 -14.06 -2.24
CA ASN A 164 55.98 -14.07 -1.39
C ASN A 164 54.70 -13.94 -2.22
N ALA A 165 54.72 -13.07 -3.24
CA ALA A 165 53.60 -12.93 -4.18
C ALA A 165 53.38 -14.22 -4.99
N ALA A 166 54.45 -14.88 -5.43
CA ALA A 166 54.36 -16.17 -6.10
C ALA A 166 53.75 -17.25 -5.19
N GLY A 167 54.11 -17.26 -3.90
CA GLY A 167 53.50 -18.13 -2.89
C GLY A 167 52.01 -17.86 -2.66
N GLY A 168 51.60 -16.59 -2.65
CA GLY A 168 50.20 -16.21 -2.59
C GLY A 168 49.41 -16.70 -3.81
N ILE A 169 49.98 -16.59 -5.02
CA ILE A 169 49.37 -17.12 -6.25
C ILE A 169 49.26 -18.64 -6.19
N LEU A 170 50.30 -19.34 -5.73
CA LEU A 170 50.25 -20.79 -5.54
C LEU A 170 49.19 -21.20 -4.50
N GLY A 171 49.07 -20.42 -3.41
CA GLY A 171 48.04 -20.57 -2.40
C GLY A 171 46.62 -20.37 -2.95
N LEU A 172 46.43 -19.42 -3.87
CA LEU A 172 45.15 -19.24 -4.59
C LEU A 172 44.78 -20.46 -5.42
N VAL A 173 45.74 -21.00 -6.18
CA VAL A 173 45.52 -22.21 -6.99
C VAL A 173 45.19 -23.41 -6.10
N GLY A 174 45.90 -23.57 -4.98
CA GLY A 174 45.59 -24.60 -3.99
C GLY A 174 44.20 -24.46 -3.38
N ALA A 175 43.81 -23.24 -2.99
CA ALA A 175 42.48 -22.95 -2.47
C ALA A 175 41.38 -23.22 -3.50
N MET A 176 41.61 -22.94 -4.79
CA MET A 176 40.69 -23.30 -5.87
C MET A 176 40.45 -24.81 -5.96
N PHE A 177 41.49 -25.62 -5.83
CA PHE A 177 41.33 -27.07 -5.82
C PHE A 177 40.51 -27.53 -4.61
N VAL A 178 40.83 -27.04 -3.41
CA VAL A 178 40.09 -27.39 -2.17
C VAL A 178 38.62 -26.99 -2.28
N GLU A 179 38.33 -25.77 -2.73
CA GLU A 179 36.97 -25.28 -2.95
C GLU A 179 36.22 -26.17 -3.94
N THR A 180 36.87 -26.55 -5.05
CA THR A 180 36.27 -27.43 -6.06
C THR A 180 35.94 -28.82 -5.49
N PHE A 181 36.83 -29.41 -4.69
CA PHE A 181 36.57 -30.68 -4.03
C PHE A 181 35.41 -30.57 -3.01
N LEU A 182 35.40 -29.52 -2.20
CA LEU A 182 34.31 -29.29 -1.23
C LEU A 182 32.98 -29.04 -1.92
N PHE A 183 32.97 -28.32 -3.05
CA PHE A 183 31.78 -28.11 -3.86
C PHE A 183 31.22 -29.44 -4.38
N ILE A 184 32.07 -30.32 -4.92
CA ILE A 184 31.66 -31.64 -5.41
C ILE A 184 31.05 -32.48 -4.28
N ILE A 185 31.68 -32.52 -3.10
CA ILE A 185 31.17 -33.28 -1.94
C ILE A 185 29.84 -32.70 -1.44
N ARG A 186 29.75 -31.38 -1.31
CA ARG A 186 28.54 -30.67 -0.87
C ARG A 186 27.38 -30.91 -1.84
N SER A 187 27.64 -30.81 -3.14
CA SER A 187 26.67 -31.07 -4.21
C SER A 187 26.20 -32.51 -4.20
N SER A 188 27.13 -33.47 -4.05
CA SER A 188 26.83 -34.90 -3.97
C SER A 188 25.93 -35.26 -2.78
N ASN A 189 26.23 -34.74 -1.58
CA ASN A 189 25.39 -34.95 -0.38
C ASN A 189 24.00 -34.31 -0.52
N ALA A 190 23.91 -33.12 -1.12
CA ALA A 190 22.63 -32.46 -1.34
C ALA A 190 21.71 -33.25 -2.29
N ASP A 191 22.27 -34.01 -3.23
CA ASP A 191 21.51 -34.89 -4.11
C ASP A 191 21.15 -36.23 -3.42
N ALA A 192 21.99 -36.74 -2.52
CA ALA A 192 21.68 -37.91 -1.70
C ALA A 192 20.48 -37.67 -0.75
N ASP A 193 20.42 -36.53 -0.07
CA ASP A 193 19.31 -36.18 0.85
C ASP A 193 17.95 -36.04 0.14
N LYS A 194 17.94 -35.58 -1.13
CA LYS A 194 16.73 -35.52 -1.96
C LYS A 194 16.19 -36.91 -2.31
N THR A 195 17.05 -37.93 -2.40
CA THR A 195 16.63 -39.29 -2.78
C THR A 195 16.10 -40.10 -1.58
N THR A 196 16.60 -39.88 -0.38
CA THR A 196 16.16 -40.56 0.85
C THR A 196 14.83 -40.03 1.39
N SER A 197 14.53 -38.75 1.21
CA SER A 197 13.24 -38.15 1.63
C SER A 197 12.02 -38.65 0.82
N ARG A 198 12.24 -39.29 -0.34
CA ARG A 198 11.17 -39.70 -1.28
C ARG A 198 10.61 -41.12 -1.07
N LYS A 199 11.05 -41.88 -0.07
CA LYS A 199 10.60 -43.26 0.17
C LYS A 199 9.89 -43.46 1.52
N LYS A 200 8.66 -42.95 1.67
CA LYS A 200 7.64 -43.53 2.58
C LYS A 200 6.23 -43.39 1.99
N PRO A 201 5.67 -44.42 1.34
CA PRO A 201 4.22 -44.48 1.11
C PRO A 201 3.53 -44.83 2.42
N LYS A 202 2.81 -43.89 3.02
CA LYS A 202 1.89 -44.18 4.14
C LYS A 202 0.63 -44.83 3.56
N PHE A 203 0.51 -46.15 3.68
CA PHE A 203 -0.76 -46.85 3.54
C PHE A 203 -1.72 -46.33 4.62
N ALA A 204 -2.82 -45.69 4.21
CA ALA A 204 -3.93 -45.34 5.08
C ALA A 204 -4.97 -46.45 5.01
N SER A 205 -5.11 -47.23 6.08
CA SER A 205 -6.29 -48.08 6.30
C SER A 205 -7.18 -47.42 7.35
N SER A 206 -8.22 -46.70 6.93
CA SER A 206 -9.32 -46.33 7.82
C SER A 206 -10.39 -47.43 7.74
N THR A 207 -10.41 -48.31 8.74
CA THR A 207 -11.47 -49.30 8.91
C THR A 207 -12.74 -48.57 9.37
N ILE A 208 -13.71 -48.43 8.48
CA ILE A 208 -15.05 -47.92 8.77
C ILE A 208 -15.77 -49.01 9.58
N LYS A 209 -15.98 -48.77 10.88
CA LYS A 209 -16.84 -49.60 11.74
C LYS A 209 -18.30 -49.27 11.41
N LYS A 210 -19.00 -50.23 10.83
CA LYS A 210 -20.44 -50.18 10.52
C LYS A 210 -21.23 -50.52 11.79
N ASN A 211 -22.26 -49.72 12.06
CA ASN A 211 -23.24 -49.95 13.13
C ASN A 211 -23.89 -51.34 13.02
N GLN A 212 -24.09 -51.96 14.18
CA GLN A 212 -25.22 -52.84 14.45
C GLN A 212 -25.67 -52.64 15.90
#